data_AF-A0A8J4Y2V0-F1
#
_entry.id   AF-A0A8J4Y2V0-F1
#
_cell.length_a   1.000
_cell.length_b   1.000
_cell.length_c   1.000
_cell.angle_alpha   90.00
_cell.angle_beta   90.00
_cell.angle_gamma   90.00
#
_symmetry.space_group_name_H-M   'P 1'
#
loop_
_entity.id
_entity.type
_entity.pdbx_description
1 polymer ?
#
loop_
_entity_poly.entity_id
_entity_poly.type
_entity_poly.pdbx_seq_one_letter_code
_entity_poly.pdbx_strand_id
1 'polypeptide(L)'
;MVEEVATVLEDVKDEALRWTLQVLQEREDLRDDYRDWSKLVNLFPRWCPSRWNSIPCSWSNAPGQMDVKVLYPFKIWMFRGQFRLTKKEGVDSSGFCLFVVRVYAKAWIEASFSVQAPRLDLELIKALGTYDKIDPEIGDVALSKLSSHLWYVSEELVGLSVFDSDVSCETKNAMVTALRERNLTERTRLRKESRFPKEVGPRSPPGRLRQ
;
A
#
# COMPACT_ATOMS: atom_id res chain seq x y z
N MET A 1 11.39 27.05 -9.06
CA MET A 1 10.73 25.75 -9.33
C MET A 1 11.69 24.55 -9.30
N VAL A 2 12.85 24.54 -9.99
CA VAL A 2 13.85 23.44 -9.79
C VAL A 2 14.45 23.49 -8.39
N GLU A 3 14.65 24.69 -7.84
CA GLU A 3 15.10 24.90 -6.45
C GLU A 3 14.06 24.45 -5.42
N GLU A 4 12.77 24.55 -5.74
CA GLU A 4 11.65 24.30 -4.80
C GLU A 4 11.47 22.81 -4.52
N VAL A 5 11.63 21.98 -5.55
CA VAL A 5 11.69 20.52 -5.40
C VAL A 5 12.99 20.10 -4.71
N ALA A 6 14.10 20.81 -4.92
CA ALA A 6 15.36 20.53 -4.23
C ALA A 6 15.27 20.83 -2.72
N THR A 7 14.62 21.92 -2.31
CA THR A 7 14.35 22.20 -0.88
C THR A 7 13.37 21.20 -0.25
N VAL A 8 12.35 20.77 -1.00
CA VAL A 8 11.36 19.76 -0.57
C VAL A 8 11.90 18.32 -0.67
N LEU A 9 13.07 18.12 -1.27
CA LEU A 9 13.79 16.85 -1.17
C LEU A 9 14.73 16.85 0.03
N GLU A 10 15.22 18.01 0.45
CA GLU A 10 16.23 18.13 1.50
C GLU A 10 15.70 17.79 2.90
N ASP A 11 14.41 18.04 3.17
CA ASP A 11 13.73 17.66 4.42
C ASP A 11 13.55 16.14 4.57
N VAL A 12 13.29 15.43 3.48
CA VAL A 12 13.02 13.98 3.48
C VAL A 12 14.25 13.14 3.19
N LYS A 13 15.28 13.75 2.61
CA LYS A 13 16.57 13.14 2.34
C LYS A 13 17.06 12.36 3.54
N ASP A 14 17.14 12.95 4.72
CA ASP A 14 17.82 12.28 5.83
C ASP A 14 17.02 11.16 6.48
N GLU A 15 15.68 11.21 6.48
CA GLU A 15 14.86 10.13 7.03
C GLU A 15 14.75 8.96 6.06
N ALA A 16 14.35 9.23 4.80
CA ALA A 16 14.21 8.19 3.79
C ALA A 16 15.56 7.52 3.48
N LEU A 17 16.66 8.28 3.48
CA LEU A 17 18.00 7.71 3.32
C LEU A 17 18.40 6.84 4.50
N ARG A 18 18.19 7.29 5.74
CA ARG A 18 18.54 6.48 6.93
C ARG A 18 17.79 5.17 6.95
N TRP A 19 16.48 5.21 6.73
CA TRP A 19 15.65 4.01 6.72
C TRP A 19 16.02 3.06 5.57
N THR A 20 16.18 3.57 4.34
CA THR A 20 16.59 2.70 3.21
C THR A 20 17.98 2.10 3.37
N LEU A 21 18.93 2.83 3.97
CA LEU A 21 20.24 2.27 4.30
C LEU A 21 20.15 1.17 5.34
N GLN A 22 19.35 1.38 6.39
CA GLN A 22 19.11 0.37 7.41
C GLN A 22 18.52 -0.90 6.80
N VAL A 23 17.48 -0.76 5.96
CA VAL A 23 16.88 -1.87 5.22
C VAL A 23 17.93 -2.63 4.39
N LEU A 24 18.78 -1.92 3.65
CA LEU A 24 19.79 -2.55 2.80
C LEU A 24 20.86 -3.31 3.60
N GLN A 25 21.14 -2.89 4.84
CA GLN A 25 22.12 -3.49 5.74
C GLN A 25 21.56 -4.66 6.55
N GLU A 26 20.33 -4.54 7.05
CA GLU A 26 19.74 -5.50 7.99
C GLU A 26 18.94 -6.61 7.30
N ARG A 27 18.40 -6.34 6.10
CA ARG A 27 17.50 -7.26 5.40
C ARG A 27 18.23 -7.96 4.26
N GLU A 28 18.95 -9.03 4.59
CA GLU A 28 19.54 -9.94 3.60
C GLU A 28 18.48 -10.74 2.84
N ASP A 29 17.33 -10.99 3.48
CA ASP A 29 16.19 -11.76 2.99
C ASP A 29 15.37 -11.07 1.88
N LEU A 30 15.65 -9.81 1.57
CA LEU A 30 14.96 -9.08 0.51
C LEU A 30 15.21 -9.71 -0.87
N ARG A 31 14.12 -9.94 -1.61
CA ARG A 31 14.17 -10.27 -3.03
C ARG A 31 14.93 -9.19 -3.81
N ASP A 32 15.65 -9.61 -4.86
CA ASP A 32 16.56 -8.74 -5.61
C ASP A 32 15.91 -7.46 -6.16
N ASP A 33 14.65 -7.53 -6.59
CA ASP A 33 13.89 -6.38 -7.08
C ASP A 33 13.53 -5.38 -5.96
N TYR A 34 13.15 -5.84 -4.77
CA TYR A 34 12.97 -4.97 -3.59
C TYR A 34 14.30 -4.36 -3.14
N ARG A 35 15.39 -5.12 -3.20
CA ARG A 35 16.73 -4.60 -2.90
C ARG A 35 17.13 -3.49 -3.88
N ASP A 36 16.87 -3.67 -5.16
CA ASP A 36 17.20 -2.68 -6.19
C ASP A 36 16.26 -1.47 -6.17
N TRP A 37 15.03 -1.67 -5.74
CA TRP A 37 14.11 -0.58 -5.39
C TRP A 37 14.63 0.24 -4.22
N SER A 38 15.06 -0.39 -3.12
CA SER A 38 15.66 0.31 -1.97
C SER A 38 16.88 1.13 -2.37
N LYS A 39 17.73 0.59 -3.26
CA LYS A 39 18.87 1.34 -3.83
C LYS A 39 18.42 2.55 -4.66
N LEU A 40 17.35 2.42 -5.45
CA LEU A 40 16.80 3.53 -6.24
C LEU A 40 16.27 4.65 -5.33
N VAL A 41 15.44 4.30 -4.34
CA VAL A 41 14.89 5.24 -3.38
C VAL A 41 16.01 5.95 -2.61
N ASN A 42 17.10 5.24 -2.31
CA ASN A 42 18.29 5.84 -1.70
C ASN A 42 19.06 6.77 -2.64
N LEU A 43 19.17 6.40 -3.92
CA LEU A 43 19.92 7.17 -4.91
C LEU A 43 19.18 8.44 -5.35
N PHE A 44 17.84 8.40 -5.42
CA PHE A 44 17.02 9.44 -6.02
C PHE A 44 17.20 10.84 -5.39
N PRO A 45 17.13 11.03 -4.06
CA PRO A 45 17.37 12.33 -3.42
C PRO A 45 18.80 12.87 -3.64
N ARG A 46 19.73 11.98 -4.04
CA ARG A 46 21.13 12.28 -4.31
C ARG A 46 21.45 12.16 -5.80
N TRP A 47 20.45 12.15 -6.68
CA TRP A 47 20.70 11.87 -8.07
C TRP A 47 21.71 12.85 -8.69
N CYS A 48 22.70 12.30 -9.39
CA CYS A 48 23.70 13.06 -10.13
C CYS A 48 24.04 12.27 -11.41
N PRO A 49 24.09 12.92 -12.59
CA PRO A 49 24.39 12.23 -13.85
C PRO A 49 25.70 11.42 -13.85
N SER A 50 26.69 11.82 -13.05
CA SER A 50 27.97 11.07 -12.93
C SER A 50 27.85 9.74 -12.17
N ARG A 51 26.73 9.48 -11.48
CA ARG A 51 26.45 8.23 -10.74
C ARG A 51 25.71 7.17 -11.55
N TRP A 52 25.73 7.27 -12.89
CA TRP A 52 24.98 6.35 -13.75
C TRP A 52 25.34 4.86 -13.51
N ASN A 53 26.62 4.55 -13.26
CA ASN A 53 27.11 3.19 -12.97
C ASN A 53 26.57 2.62 -11.64
N SER A 54 25.95 3.45 -10.79
CA SER A 54 25.35 3.03 -9.53
C SER A 54 23.88 2.60 -9.67
N ILE A 55 23.29 2.73 -10.87
CA ILE A 55 21.95 2.24 -11.17
C ILE A 55 21.96 0.70 -11.25
N PRO A 56 21.14 -0.02 -10.46
CA PRO A 56 21.09 -1.47 -10.51
C PRO A 56 20.63 -2.02 -11.87
N CYS A 57 21.30 -3.07 -12.37
CA CYS A 57 21.00 -3.70 -13.67
C CYS A 57 19.63 -4.40 -13.75
N SER A 58 19.01 -4.77 -12.62
CA SER A 58 17.70 -5.45 -12.62
C SER A 58 16.54 -4.58 -13.11
N TRP A 59 16.75 -3.26 -13.28
CA TRP A 59 15.77 -2.28 -13.75
C TRP A 59 15.21 -2.56 -15.15
N SER A 60 15.79 -3.53 -15.86
CA SER A 60 15.36 -3.97 -17.19
C SER A 60 14.57 -5.29 -17.17
N ASN A 61 14.69 -6.08 -16.10
CA ASN A 61 14.17 -7.46 -16.01
C ASN A 61 13.34 -7.68 -14.74
N ALA A 62 12.59 -6.67 -14.28
CA ALA A 62 11.75 -6.76 -13.09
C ALA A 62 10.76 -7.94 -13.22
N PRO A 63 10.91 -9.04 -12.45
CA PRO A 63 9.99 -10.16 -12.54
C PRO A 63 8.69 -9.80 -11.81
N GLY A 64 7.58 -9.74 -12.55
CA GLY A 64 6.21 -10.04 -12.12
C GLY A 64 5.51 -9.17 -11.06
N GLN A 65 6.19 -8.61 -10.07
CA GLN A 65 5.55 -7.85 -8.98
C GLN A 65 5.86 -6.36 -8.98
N MET A 66 7.04 -5.92 -9.42
CA MET A 66 7.31 -4.50 -9.57
C MET A 66 6.51 -3.91 -10.72
N ASP A 67 5.64 -2.93 -10.45
CA ASP A 67 4.98 -2.20 -11.54
C ASP A 67 6.02 -1.30 -12.22
N VAL A 68 6.50 -1.75 -13.37
CA VAL A 68 7.44 -1.03 -14.24
C VAL A 68 6.97 0.40 -14.53
N LYS A 69 5.65 0.66 -14.43
CA LYS A 69 5.06 1.99 -14.58
C LYS A 69 5.56 2.98 -13.54
N VAL A 70 5.78 2.54 -12.31
CA VAL A 70 6.29 3.39 -11.22
C VAL A 70 7.73 3.82 -11.48
N LEU A 71 8.51 3.04 -12.24
CA LEU A 71 9.91 3.34 -12.55
C LEU A 71 10.08 4.39 -13.67
N TYR A 72 9.11 4.56 -14.56
CA TYR A 72 9.25 5.51 -15.68
C TYR A 72 9.35 6.97 -15.21
N PRO A 73 8.52 7.47 -14.29
CA PRO A 73 8.67 8.82 -13.74
C PRO A 73 10.06 9.08 -13.17
N PHE A 74 10.65 8.09 -12.48
CA PHE A 74 12.02 8.19 -11.96
C PHE A 74 13.04 8.33 -13.10
N LYS A 75 12.96 7.47 -14.12
CA LYS A 75 13.85 7.54 -15.29
C LYS A 75 13.70 8.87 -16.03
N ILE A 76 12.46 9.32 -16.29
CA ILE A 76 12.17 10.59 -16.96
C ILE A 76 12.75 11.75 -16.16
N TRP A 77 12.55 11.77 -14.84
CA TRP A 77 13.04 12.85 -14.00
C TRP A 77 14.57 12.86 -13.88
N MET A 78 15.19 11.69 -13.71
CA MET A 78 16.64 11.53 -13.60
C MET A 78 17.36 11.93 -14.89
N PHE A 79 16.82 11.54 -16.04
CA PHE A 79 17.39 11.80 -17.36
C PHE A 79 16.68 12.94 -18.10
N ARG A 80 15.97 13.82 -17.38
CA ARG A 80 15.18 14.93 -17.95
C ARG A 80 15.96 15.82 -18.93
N GLY A 81 17.27 15.93 -18.78
CA GLY A 81 18.13 16.68 -19.70
C GLY A 81 18.25 16.06 -21.10
N GLN A 82 17.89 14.78 -21.27
CA GLN A 82 17.87 14.07 -22.56
C GLN A 82 16.49 14.13 -23.25
N PHE A 83 15.45 14.56 -22.52
CA PHE A 83 14.07 14.61 -23.02
C PHE A 83 13.62 16.04 -23.25
N ARG A 84 12.71 16.23 -24.21
CA ARG A 84 12.02 17.51 -24.42
C ARG A 84 10.75 17.55 -23.57
N LEU A 85 10.91 17.72 -22.25
CA LEU A 85 9.78 17.81 -21.33
C LEU A 85 9.19 19.23 -21.33
N THR A 86 7.87 19.32 -21.33
CA THR A 86 7.17 20.54 -20.95
C THR A 86 7.41 20.84 -19.46
N LYS A 87 7.21 22.10 -19.07
CA LYS A 87 7.31 22.50 -17.66
C LYS A 87 6.36 21.67 -16.77
N LYS A 88 5.16 21.40 -17.26
CA LYS A 88 4.15 20.59 -16.57
C LYS A 88 4.63 19.15 -16.36
N GLU A 89 5.04 18.47 -17.43
CA GLU A 89 5.51 17.07 -17.33
C GLU A 89 6.70 16.90 -16.39
N GLY A 90 7.60 17.89 -16.35
CA GLY A 90 8.72 17.89 -15.41
C GLY A 90 8.28 17.99 -13.95
N VAL A 91 7.32 18.87 -13.66
CA VAL A 91 6.73 19.04 -12.32
C VAL A 91 5.97 17.79 -11.92
N ASP A 92 5.06 17.30 -12.78
CA ASP A 92 4.24 16.11 -12.52
C ASP A 92 5.11 14.87 -12.26
N SER A 93 6.15 14.65 -13.08
CA SER A 93 7.10 13.54 -12.87
C SER A 93 7.83 13.67 -11.54
N SER A 94 8.22 14.89 -11.16
CA SER A 94 8.93 15.14 -9.90
C SER A 94 8.04 14.95 -8.67
N GLY A 95 6.79 15.44 -8.72
CA GLY A 95 5.81 15.29 -7.65
C GLY A 95 5.44 13.82 -7.44
N PHE A 96 5.25 13.07 -8.54
CA PHE A 96 5.04 11.62 -8.45
C PHE A 96 6.23 10.88 -7.83
N CYS A 97 7.46 11.20 -8.24
CA CYS A 97 8.64 10.57 -7.63
C CYS A 97 8.75 10.89 -6.13
N LEU A 98 8.44 12.13 -5.73
CA LEU A 98 8.43 12.55 -4.34
C LEU A 98 7.40 11.76 -3.52
N PHE A 99 6.17 11.64 -4.03
CA PHE A 99 5.13 10.82 -3.43
C PHE A 99 5.59 9.38 -3.23
N VAL A 100 6.18 8.79 -4.26
CA VAL A 100 6.64 7.41 -4.21
C VAL A 100 7.75 7.23 -3.16
N VAL A 101 8.72 8.13 -3.09
CA VAL A 101 9.80 8.07 -2.09
C VAL A 101 9.28 8.27 -0.66
N ARG A 102 8.37 9.23 -0.44
CA ARG A 102 7.86 9.59 0.89
C ARG A 102 6.89 8.56 1.47
N VAL A 103 6.04 7.98 0.63
CA VAL A 103 4.89 7.19 1.08
C VAL A 103 4.99 5.76 0.59
N TYR A 104 5.06 5.58 -0.72
CA TYR A 104 4.84 4.27 -1.33
C TYR A 104 6.02 3.32 -1.15
N ALA A 105 7.25 3.83 -1.19
CA ALA A 105 8.48 3.05 -1.15
C ALA A 105 8.56 2.18 0.10
N LYS A 106 8.19 2.75 1.26
CA LYS A 106 8.23 2.06 2.55
C LYS A 106 7.24 0.87 2.56
N ALA A 107 5.97 1.16 2.28
CA ALA A 107 4.92 0.14 2.23
C ALA A 107 5.28 -1.01 1.27
N TRP A 108 5.91 -0.68 0.13
CA TRP A 108 6.28 -1.66 -0.87
C TRP A 108 7.42 -2.60 -0.46
N ILE A 109 8.44 -2.08 0.22
CA ILE A 109 9.57 -2.89 0.72
C ILE A 109 9.09 -3.82 1.85
N GLU A 110 8.22 -3.31 2.71
CA GLU A 110 7.66 -4.07 3.84
C GLU A 110 6.61 -5.11 3.40
N ALA A 111 6.01 -4.95 2.21
CA ALA A 111 5.05 -5.90 1.64
C ALA A 111 5.60 -7.31 1.33
N SER A 112 6.87 -7.57 1.63
CA SER A 112 7.51 -8.89 1.50
C SER A 112 6.84 -9.99 2.34
N PHE A 113 6.12 -9.62 3.41
CA PHE A 113 5.44 -10.56 4.30
C PHE A 113 3.93 -10.36 4.33
N SER A 114 3.18 -11.41 3.96
CA SER A 114 1.71 -11.39 3.97
C SER A 114 1.10 -11.18 5.35
N VAL A 115 1.81 -11.60 6.41
CA VAL A 115 1.37 -11.45 7.81
C VAL A 115 1.28 -9.98 8.22
N GLN A 116 2.15 -9.13 7.65
CA GLN A 116 2.22 -7.71 7.95
C GLN A 116 1.25 -6.88 7.09
N ALA A 117 0.75 -7.44 5.98
CA ALA A 117 -0.06 -6.72 4.99
C ALA A 117 -1.22 -5.91 5.62
N PRO A 118 -2.05 -6.44 6.54
CA PRO A 118 -3.15 -5.67 7.10
C PRO A 118 -2.69 -4.43 7.87
N ARG A 119 -1.58 -4.52 8.63
CA ARG A 119 -1.03 -3.38 9.35
C ARG A 119 -0.42 -2.37 8.39
N LEU A 120 0.36 -2.84 7.42
CA LEU A 120 1.02 -1.99 6.43
C LEU A 120 0.02 -1.23 5.58
N ASP A 121 -1.11 -1.85 5.22
CA ASP A 121 -2.18 -1.18 4.49
C ASP A 121 -2.80 -0.04 5.31
N LEU A 122 -3.05 -0.26 6.61
CA LEU A 122 -3.56 0.78 7.51
C LEU A 122 -2.54 1.90 7.76
N GLU A 123 -1.25 1.57 7.87
CA GLU A 123 -0.17 2.54 7.96
C GLU A 123 -0.05 3.36 6.67
N LEU A 124 -0.20 2.74 5.51
CA LEU A 124 -0.22 3.42 4.22
C LEU A 124 -1.39 4.39 4.10
N ILE A 125 -2.60 4.02 4.55
CA ILE A 125 -3.75 4.93 4.61
C ILE A 125 -3.45 6.15 5.48
N LYS A 126 -2.85 5.95 6.66
CA LYS A 126 -2.46 7.05 7.55
C LYS A 126 -1.42 7.95 6.89
N ALA A 127 -0.40 7.36 6.25
CA ALA A 127 0.63 8.09 5.54
C ALA A 127 0.03 8.94 4.41
N LEU A 128 -0.92 8.40 3.64
CA LEU A 128 -1.66 9.14 2.61
C LEU A 128 -2.46 10.31 3.20
N GLY A 129 -3.16 10.10 4.32
CA GLY A 129 -3.86 11.18 5.02
C GLY A 129 -2.93 12.29 5.53
N THR A 130 -1.67 11.98 5.84
CA THR A 130 -0.66 13.01 6.17
C THR A 130 -0.08 13.67 4.93
N TYR A 131 0.07 12.92 3.83
CA TYR A 131 0.64 13.40 2.57
C TYR A 131 -0.27 14.40 1.85
N ASP A 132 -1.58 14.32 2.08
CA ASP A 132 -2.57 15.30 1.63
C ASP A 132 -2.20 16.76 1.97
N LYS A 133 -1.43 16.98 3.04
CA LYS A 133 -0.93 18.31 3.43
C LYS A 133 0.21 18.83 2.56
N ILE A 134 0.91 17.95 1.84
CA ILE A 134 2.04 18.26 0.97
C ILE A 134 1.54 18.44 -0.45
N ASP A 135 0.80 17.46 -0.95
CA ASP A 135 0.21 17.45 -2.29
C ASP A 135 -1.19 16.82 -2.20
N PRO A 136 -2.24 17.67 -2.07
CA PRO A 136 -3.62 17.19 -1.95
C PRO A 136 -4.10 16.43 -3.18
N GLU A 137 -3.64 16.81 -4.38
CA GLU A 137 -4.08 16.19 -5.62
C GLU A 137 -3.59 14.74 -5.71
N ILE A 138 -2.30 14.52 -5.46
CA ILE A 138 -1.73 13.16 -5.44
C ILE A 138 -2.25 12.38 -4.24
N GLY A 139 -2.33 13.01 -3.06
CA GLY A 139 -2.79 12.41 -1.82
C GLY A 139 -4.22 11.87 -1.93
N ASP A 140 -5.17 12.69 -2.38
CA ASP A 140 -6.58 12.31 -2.53
C ASP A 140 -6.77 11.21 -3.59
N VAL A 141 -6.12 11.34 -4.76
CA VAL A 141 -6.20 10.32 -5.81
C VAL A 141 -5.64 8.98 -5.32
N ALA A 142 -4.49 9.00 -4.64
CA ALA A 142 -3.88 7.79 -4.10
C ALA A 142 -4.73 7.17 -2.98
N LEU A 143 -5.28 7.97 -2.07
CA LEU A 143 -6.15 7.52 -0.98
C LEU A 143 -7.46 6.93 -1.50
N SER A 144 -8.11 7.60 -2.46
CA SER A 144 -9.30 7.10 -3.14
C SER A 144 -9.02 5.77 -3.84
N LYS A 145 -7.88 5.68 -4.54
CA LYS A 145 -7.48 4.45 -5.20
C LYS A 145 -7.23 3.32 -4.20
N LEU A 146 -6.47 3.57 -3.13
CA LEU A 146 -6.19 2.57 -2.11
C LEU A 146 -7.48 2.11 -1.42
N SER A 147 -8.40 3.04 -1.10
CA SER A 147 -9.69 2.72 -0.48
C SER A 147 -10.53 1.78 -1.33
N SER A 148 -10.48 1.93 -2.66
CA SER A 148 -11.14 1.00 -3.60
C SER A 148 -10.53 -0.40 -3.61
N HIS A 149 -9.28 -0.54 -3.14
CA HIS A 149 -8.56 -1.81 -3.05
C HIS A 149 -8.68 -2.49 -1.68
N LEU A 150 -9.29 -1.86 -0.67
CA LEU A 150 -9.46 -2.43 0.68
C LEU A 150 -10.52 -3.54 0.77
N TRP A 151 -11.05 -4.02 -0.36
CA TRP A 151 -12.04 -5.10 -0.39
C TRP A 151 -11.52 -6.41 0.26
N TYR A 152 -10.19 -6.60 0.28
CA TYR A 152 -9.56 -7.75 0.94
C TYR A 152 -9.27 -7.50 2.43
N VAL A 153 -9.44 -6.28 2.96
CA VAL A 153 -9.30 -6.00 4.40
C VAL A 153 -10.56 -6.49 5.12
N SER A 154 -10.66 -7.81 5.22
CA SER A 154 -11.72 -8.57 5.87
C SER A 154 -11.29 -8.99 7.27
N GLU A 155 -12.22 -9.47 8.09
CA GLU A 155 -11.92 -9.95 9.45
C GLU A 155 -10.92 -11.12 9.43
N GLU A 156 -11.04 -11.99 8.44
CA GLU A 156 -10.18 -13.16 8.27
C GLU A 156 -8.75 -12.74 7.93
N LEU A 157 -8.59 -11.77 7.04
CA LEU A 157 -7.27 -11.27 6.63
C LEU A 157 -6.65 -10.36 7.68
N VAL A 158 -7.45 -9.52 8.36
CA VAL A 158 -6.99 -8.77 9.55
C VAL A 158 -6.58 -9.72 10.67
N GLY A 159 -7.20 -10.90 10.79
CA GLY A 159 -6.77 -11.94 11.73
C GLY A 159 -5.32 -12.38 11.56
N LEU A 160 -4.74 -12.27 10.34
CA LEU A 160 -3.33 -12.59 10.11
C LEU A 160 -2.39 -11.66 10.89
N SER A 161 -2.77 -10.42 11.14
CA SER A 161 -1.92 -9.47 11.88
C SER A 161 -1.77 -9.83 13.36
N VAL A 162 -2.51 -10.83 13.88
CA VAL A 162 -2.25 -11.41 15.21
C VAL A 162 -0.87 -12.08 15.27
N PHE A 163 -0.37 -12.59 14.14
CA PHE A 163 0.96 -13.21 14.04
C PHE A 163 2.07 -12.20 13.73
N ASP A 164 1.73 -10.95 13.44
CA ASP A 164 2.72 -9.89 13.19
C ASP A 164 3.44 -9.52 14.49
N SER A 165 4.77 -9.62 14.51
CA SER A 165 5.59 -9.28 15.68
C SER A 165 5.50 -7.80 16.06
N ASP A 166 5.20 -6.94 15.09
CA ASP A 166 5.19 -5.48 15.26
C ASP A 166 3.85 -4.98 15.83
N VAL A 167 2.82 -5.84 15.88
CA VAL A 167 1.55 -5.52 16.53
C VAL A 167 1.67 -5.80 18.02
N SER A 168 1.34 -4.80 18.85
CA SER A 168 1.45 -4.91 20.31
C SER A 168 0.49 -5.97 20.89
N CYS A 169 0.86 -6.55 22.03
CA CYS A 169 0.01 -7.52 22.73
C CYS A 169 -1.36 -6.94 23.10
N GLU A 170 -1.41 -5.67 23.50
CA GLU A 170 -2.66 -4.97 23.81
C GLU A 170 -3.56 -4.90 22.57
N THR A 171 -2.99 -4.54 21.42
CA THR A 171 -3.72 -4.48 20.15
C THR A 171 -4.24 -5.86 19.74
N LYS A 172 -3.41 -6.90 19.85
CA LYS A 172 -3.81 -8.29 19.57
C LYS A 172 -4.95 -8.74 20.47
N ASN A 173 -4.88 -8.45 21.76
CA ASN A 173 -5.95 -8.77 22.71
C ASN A 173 -7.25 -8.03 22.40
N ALA A 174 -7.17 -6.76 22.01
CA ALA A 174 -8.32 -5.98 21.58
C ALA A 174 -8.97 -6.57 20.31
N MET A 175 -8.16 -6.95 19.31
CA MET A 175 -8.63 -7.62 18.09
C MET A 175 -9.36 -8.93 18.42
N VAL A 176 -8.77 -9.79 19.26
CA VAL A 176 -9.38 -11.07 19.67
C VAL A 176 -10.69 -10.83 20.43
N THR A 177 -10.75 -9.81 21.27
CA THR A 177 -11.97 -9.44 22.02
C THR A 177 -13.07 -9.01 21.06
N ALA A 178 -12.76 -8.09 20.12
CA ALA A 178 -13.70 -7.63 19.10
C ALA A 178 -14.23 -8.77 18.23
N LEU A 179 -13.35 -9.71 17.83
CA LEU A 179 -13.74 -10.90 17.06
C LEU A 179 -14.71 -11.80 17.84
N ARG A 180 -14.49 -11.99 19.15
CA ARG A 180 -15.39 -12.79 20.01
C ARG A 180 -16.77 -12.14 20.15
N GLU A 181 -16.80 -10.83 20.41
CA GLU A 181 -18.05 -10.07 20.56
C GLU A 181 -18.89 -10.06 19.27
N ARG A 182 -18.24 -9.94 18.13
CA ARG A 182 -18.92 -9.99 16.83
C ARG A 182 -19.48 -11.39 16.53
N ASN A 183 -18.71 -12.44 16.79
CA ASN A 183 -19.19 -13.82 16.65
C ASN A 183 -20.42 -14.11 17.51
N LEU A 184 -20.46 -13.60 18.75
CA LEU A 184 -21.63 -13.69 19.62
C LEU A 184 -22.84 -12.94 19.04
N THR A 185 -22.60 -11.78 18.43
CA THR A 185 -23.63 -10.95 17.79
C THR A 185 -24.21 -11.63 16.54
N GLU A 186 -23.36 -12.15 15.66
CA GLU A 186 -23.71 -12.93 14.46
C GLU A 186 -24.54 -14.16 14.82
N ARG A 187 -24.09 -14.96 15.79
CA ARG A 187 -24.84 -16.14 16.28
C ARG A 187 -26.21 -15.75 16.84
N THR A 188 -26.28 -14.64 17.57
CA THR A 188 -27.54 -14.13 18.12
C THR A 188 -28.50 -13.67 17.00
N ARG A 189 -27.98 -13.04 15.95
CA ARG A 189 -28.74 -12.63 14.77
C ARG A 189 -29.30 -13.84 14.02
N LEU A 190 -28.47 -14.84 13.70
CA LEU A 190 -28.90 -16.07 13.03
C LEU A 190 -29.95 -16.83 13.84
N ARG A 191 -29.84 -16.83 15.17
CA ARG A 191 -30.85 -17.42 16.08
C ARG A 191 -32.17 -16.63 16.13
N LYS A 192 -32.16 -15.34 15.79
CA LYS A 192 -33.37 -14.52 15.65
C LYS A 192 -34.00 -14.72 14.28
N GLU A 193 -33.21 -14.72 13.20
CA GLU A 193 -33.67 -14.94 11.82
C GLU A 193 -34.28 -16.35 11.62
N SER A 194 -33.66 -17.39 12.17
CA SER A 194 -34.22 -18.77 12.18
C SER A 194 -35.52 -18.92 12.99
N ARG A 195 -35.88 -17.91 13.79
CA ARG A 195 -37.10 -17.89 14.61
C ARG A 195 -38.28 -17.24 13.90
N PHE A 196 -38.08 -16.56 12.77
CA PHE A 196 -39.17 -16.09 11.93
C PHE A 196 -39.72 -17.28 11.13
N PRO A 197 -41.04 -17.54 11.16
CA PRO A 197 -41.61 -18.65 10.41
C PRO A 197 -41.38 -18.44 8.92
N LYS A 198 -40.85 -19.46 8.23
CA LYS A 198 -40.87 -19.51 6.76
C LYS A 198 -42.31 -19.29 6.31
N GLU A 199 -42.56 -18.32 5.45
CA GLU A 199 -43.89 -18.12 4.88
C GLU A 199 -44.41 -19.46 4.35
N VAL A 200 -45.56 -19.88 4.89
CA VAL A 200 -46.25 -21.08 4.43
C VAL A 200 -46.74 -20.75 3.03
N GLY A 201 -46.03 -21.26 2.01
CA GLY A 201 -46.42 -21.12 0.62
C GLY A 201 -47.89 -21.53 0.40
N PRO A 202 -48.54 -20.99 -0.64
CA PRO A 202 -49.99 -21.12 -0.81
C PRO A 202 -50.40 -22.60 -0.80
N ARG A 203 -51.35 -22.94 0.08
CA ARG A 203 -51.88 -24.30 0.20
C ARG A 203 -52.45 -24.73 -1.15
N SER A 204 -51.92 -25.81 -1.71
CA SER A 204 -52.48 -26.45 -2.91
C SER A 204 -53.98 -26.74 -2.71
N PRO A 205 -54.84 -26.52 -3.72
CA PRO A 205 -56.28 -26.71 -3.56
C PRO A 205 -56.60 -28.20 -3.33
N PRO A 206 -57.65 -28.53 -2.56
CA PRO A 206 -58.01 -29.91 -2.28
C PRO A 206 -58.39 -30.65 -3.57
N GLY A 207 -57.84 -31.86 -3.70
CA GLY A 207 -58.00 -32.72 -4.87
C GLY A 207 -59.46 -33.00 -5.21
N ARG A 208 -59.79 -32.86 -6.49
CA ARG A 208 -61.07 -33.24 -7.07
C ARG A 208 -61.16 -34.78 -7.04
N LEU A 209 -62.04 -35.32 -6.20
CA LEU A 209 -62.40 -36.74 -6.20
C LEU A 209 -62.83 -37.14 -7.62
N ARG A 210 -62.19 -38.18 -8.17
CA ARG A 210 -62.64 -38.85 -9.40
C ARG A 210 -63.34 -40.14 -9.02
N GLN A 211 -64.55 -40.22 -9.57
CA GLN A 211 -65.48 -41.35 -9.73
C GLN A 211 -66.30 -41.72 -8.49
#